data_AF-D2I248-F1
#
_entry.id   AF-D2I248-F1
#
_cell.length_a   1.000
_cell.length_b   1.000
_cell.length_c   1.000
_cell.angle_alpha   90.00
_cell.angle_beta   90.00
_cell.angle_gamma   90.00
#
_symmetry.space_group_name_H-M   'P 1'
#
loop_
_entity.id
_entity.type
_entity.pdbx_description
1 polymer ?
#
loop_
_entity_poly.entity_id
_entity_poly.type
_entity_poly.pdbx_seq_one_letter_code
_entity_poly.pdbx_strand_id
1 'polypeptide(L)' 'MSFRFGQHLIKPSVVFLKTELSFALVNRKPVVPGRIL' A
#
# COMPACT_ATOMS: atom_id res chain seq x y z
N MET A 1 7.81 -8.27 -8.08
CA MET A 1 7.74 -6.81 -7.85
C MET A 1 7.68 -6.55 -6.35
N SER A 2 8.56 -5.73 -5.80
CA SER A 2 8.61 -5.40 -4.38
C SER A 2 8.23 -3.93 -4.16
N PHE A 3 7.22 -3.68 -3.33
CA PHE A 3 6.86 -2.33 -2.90
C PHE A 3 7.49 -2.07 -1.53
N ARG A 4 8.23 -0.96 -1.38
CA ARG A 4 8.85 -0.58 -0.10
C ARG A 4 8.06 0.54 0.56
N PHE A 5 7.77 0.39 1.84
CA PHE A 5 7.23 1.44 2.69
C PHE A 5 8.12 1.54 3.93
N GLY A 6 9.03 2.52 3.94
CA GLY A 6 10.15 2.56 4.87
C GLY A 6 11.05 1.33 4.72
N GLN A 7 11.33 0.64 5.83
CA GLN A 7 12.14 -0.58 5.86
C GLN A 7 11.33 -1.87 5.58
N HIS A 8 10.03 -1.77 5.35
CA HIS A 8 9.15 -2.93 5.17
C HIS A 8 8.81 -3.19 3.71
N LEU A 9 8.74 -4.47 3.35
CA LEU A 9 8.22 -4.93 2.07
C LEU A 9 6.70 -5.12 2.16
N ILE A 10 5.96 -4.47 1.27
CA ILE A 10 4.51 -4.59 1.15
C ILE A 10 4.18 -5.65 0.09
N LYS A 11 3.30 -6.60 0.47
CA LYS A 11 2.83 -7.65 -0.43
C LYS A 11 2.01 -7.03 -1.57
N PRO A 12 2.20 -7.45 -2.83
CA PRO A 12 1.40 -6.92 -3.95
C PRO A 12 -0.11 -7.08 -3.76
N SER A 13 -0.57 -8.10 -3.02
CA SER A 13 -1.99 -8.36 -2.77
C SER A 13 -2.74 -7.27 -2.00
N VAL A 14 -2.02 -6.36 -1.33
CA VAL A 14 -2.62 -5.23 -0.58
C VAL A 14 -2.38 -3.89 -1.27
N VAL A 15 -1.78 -3.89 -2.46
CA VAL A 15 -1.58 -2.71 -3.31
C VAL A 15 -2.63 -2.75 -4.42
N PHE A 16 -3.46 -1.72 -4.53
CA PHE A 16 -4.60 -1.70 -5.46
C PHE A 16 -4.42 -0.72 -6.63
N LEU A 17 -3.43 0.16 -6.55
CA LEU A 17 -3.03 1.05 -7.64
C LEU A 17 -1.52 1.13 -7.71
N LYS A 18 -0.98 1.12 -8.93
CA LYS A 18 0.42 1.38 -9.22
C LYS A 18 0.49 2.29 -10.44
N THR A 19 1.26 3.36 -10.34
CA THR A 19 1.66 4.20 -11.47
C THR A 19 3.15 4.03 -11.71
N GLU A 20 3.72 4.83 -12.61
CA GLU A 20 5.15 4.82 -12.88
C GLU A 20 5.97 5.18 -11.63
N LEU A 21 5.49 6.12 -10.81
CA LEU A 21 6.24 6.68 -9.68
C LEU A 21 5.60 6.45 -8.31
N SER A 22 4.36 5.95 -8.27
CA SER A 22 3.59 5.83 -7.03
C SER A 22 2.87 4.48 -6.92
N PHE A 23 2.43 4.16 -5.72
CA PHE A 23 1.50 3.07 -5.46
C PHE A 23 0.58 3.44 -4.30
N ALA A 24 -0.60 2.83 -4.25
CA ALA A 24 -1.55 2.99 -3.15
C ALA A 24 -1.89 1.62 -2.52
N LEU A 25 -2.00 1.58 -1.20
CA LEU A 25 -2.21 0.37 -0.42
C LEU A 25 -3.34 0.50 0.62
N VAL A 26 -3.91 -0.64 1.01
CA VAL A 26 -4.87 -0.71 2.12
C VAL A 26 -4.15 -0.81 3.46
N ASN A 27 -4.68 -0.15 4.49
CA ASN A 27 -4.15 -0.22 5.84
C ASN A 27 -4.61 -1.47 6.59
N ARG A 28 -3.74 -2.07 7.40
CA ARG A 28 -4.10 -3.20 8.29
C ARG A 28 -5.09 -2.80 9.39
N LYS A 29 -4.96 -1.58 9.92
CA LYS A 29 -5.84 -0.99 10.94
C LYS A 29 -6.21 0.42 10.51
N PRO A 30 -7.18 0.59 9.61
CA PRO A 30 -7.58 1.91 9.16
C PRO A 30 -8.27 2.66 10.31
N VAL A 31 -8.02 3.97 10.44
CA VAL A 31 -8.64 4.82 11.48
C VAL A 31 -10.15 4.97 11.24
N VAL A 32 -10.55 5.00 9.98
CA VAL A 32 -11.94 4.96 9.51
C VAL A 32 -12.05 4.02 8.32
N PRO A 33 -13.20 3.38 8.07
CA PRO A 33 -13.39 2.53 6.90
C PRO A 33 -12.97 3.23 5.59
N GLY A 34 -12.23 2.52 4.74
CA GLY A 34 -11.74 3.05 3.47
C GLY A 34 -10.47 3.91 3.55
N ARG A 35 -9.90 4.15 4.74
CA ARG A 35 -8.62 4.88 4.84
C ARG A 35 -7.46 4.07 4.27
N ILE A 36 -6.85 4.61 3.21
CA ILE A 36 -5.72 4.07 2.44
C ILE A 36 -4.47 4.94 2.61
N LEU A 37 -3.34 4.50 2.04
CA LEU A 37 -2.09 5.26 1.90
C LEU A 37 -1.60 5.21 0.46
#